data_AF-A0A1W1C4P0-F1
#
_entry.id   AF-A0A1W1C4P0-F1
#
_cell.length_a   1.000
_cell.length_b   1.000
_cell.length_c   1.000
_cell.angle_alpha   90.00
_cell.angle_beta   90.00
_cell.angle_gamma   90.00
#
_symmetry.space_group_name_H-M   'P 1'
#
loop_
_entity.id
_entity.type
_entity.pdbx_description
1 polymer ?
#
loop_
_entity_poly.entity_id
_entity_poly.type
_entity_poly.pdbx_seq_one_letter_code
_entity_poly.pdbx_strand_id
1 'polypeptide(L)'
;MLGIDLIEGEYDVENWLEAVRGLEHEPEKGVRCSVCFDRRFEVSAKKAAELGEEIFTSTLLTSPKKSLKQLQTAGDVLGQKYGIAFIAPDYRKASGTQEQNILAKEDALYRQDYCGCMFGLNIQRDQQKKLADELFVPISQQIQPESIEARVEMYERRWHLEEENKPYKIVKQRFLNWRLQMGLLKVRKEIIPAHFLPYSTLKNEYTRGKIDYCTNDIHHMNRDEVKFITRETYNNLAHTAYQTITALIFDPPAFETEVALRSALSMSLYDLSAILVVEEIPSNKIEILMQSRTYSDVKEVLIAL
;
A
#
# COMPACT_ATOMS: atom_id res chain seq x y z
N MET A 1 -21.03 0.11 -15.09
CA MET A 1 -20.39 1.41 -14.75
C MET A 1 -21.38 2.53 -15.06
N LEU A 2 -21.46 3.59 -14.23
CA LEU A 2 -22.58 4.56 -14.23
C LEU A 2 -22.74 5.42 -15.50
N GLY A 3 -21.84 5.30 -16.48
CA GLY A 3 -21.89 6.10 -17.72
C GLY A 3 -21.64 7.59 -17.48
N ILE A 4 -20.92 7.93 -16.40
CA ILE A 4 -20.56 9.29 -16.02
C ILE A 4 -19.07 9.50 -16.35
N ASP A 5 -18.76 10.59 -17.04
CA ASP A 5 -17.39 10.96 -17.36
C ASP A 5 -16.60 11.30 -16.08
N LEU A 6 -15.42 10.70 -15.96
CA LEU A 6 -14.48 11.01 -14.88
C LEU A 6 -13.47 12.05 -15.36
N ILE A 7 -13.47 13.22 -14.71
CA ILE A 7 -12.45 14.24 -14.91
C ILE A 7 -11.53 14.23 -13.69
N GLU A 8 -10.32 13.72 -13.89
CA GLU A 8 -9.30 13.70 -12.85
C GLU A 8 -8.60 15.07 -12.75
N GLY A 9 -8.54 15.61 -11.54
CA GLY A 9 -7.79 16.84 -11.26
C GLY A 9 -6.29 16.56 -11.09
N GLU A 10 -5.47 17.60 -11.14
CA GLU A 10 -4.04 17.48 -10.90
C GLU A 10 -3.73 17.00 -9.48
N TYR A 11 -2.76 16.09 -9.35
CA TYR A 11 -2.26 15.62 -8.06
C TYR A 11 -1.18 16.56 -7.50
N ASP A 12 -1.60 17.77 -7.13
CA ASP A 12 -0.71 18.85 -6.69
C ASP A 12 -0.31 18.74 -5.20
N VAL A 13 0.64 17.83 -4.93
CA VAL A 13 1.14 17.53 -3.59
C VAL A 13 1.89 18.71 -2.98
N GLU A 14 2.75 19.36 -3.75
CA GLU A 14 3.65 20.41 -3.24
C GLU A 14 2.89 21.61 -2.71
N ASN A 15 1.95 22.15 -3.50
CA ASN A 15 1.16 23.29 -3.05
C ASN A 15 0.18 22.88 -1.94
N TRP A 16 -0.27 21.62 -1.90
CA TRP A 16 -1.07 21.13 -0.78
C TRP A 16 -0.24 21.10 0.51
N LEU A 17 1.00 20.60 0.46
CA LEU A 17 1.93 20.60 1.58
C LEU A 17 2.25 22.01 2.07
N GLU A 18 2.44 22.96 1.16
CA GLU A 18 2.62 24.37 1.52
C GLU A 18 1.39 24.94 2.24
N ALA A 19 0.18 24.68 1.71
CA ALA A 19 -1.06 25.18 2.29
C ALA A 19 -1.34 24.64 3.70
N VAL A 20 -0.83 23.45 4.04
CA VAL A 20 -1.01 22.83 5.36
C VAL A 20 0.24 22.90 6.25
N ARG A 21 1.26 23.67 5.84
CA ARG A 21 2.49 23.85 6.63
C ARG A 21 2.17 24.39 8.03
N GLY A 22 2.74 23.78 9.06
CA GLY A 22 2.46 24.09 10.47
C GLY A 22 1.20 23.41 11.03
N LEU A 23 0.45 22.67 10.21
CA LEU A 23 -0.75 21.92 10.60
C LEU A 23 -0.56 20.40 10.50
N GLU A 24 0.69 19.92 10.43
CA GLU A 24 1.06 18.52 10.25
C GLU A 24 0.55 17.66 11.42
N HIS A 25 0.57 18.21 12.62
CA HIS A 25 0.16 17.52 13.86
C HIS A 25 -1.31 17.72 14.25
N GLU A 26 -2.07 18.49 13.47
CA GLU A 26 -3.51 18.66 13.73
C GLU A 26 -4.23 17.29 13.67
N PRO A 27 -5.18 17.02 14.57
CA PRO A 27 -5.95 15.78 14.53
C PRO A 27 -6.83 15.70 13.28
N GLU A 28 -7.30 14.50 12.94
CA GLU A 28 -8.37 14.37 11.95
C GLU A 28 -9.59 15.19 12.41
N LYS A 29 -10.21 15.93 11.48
CA LYS A 29 -11.27 16.93 11.74
C LYS A 29 -10.79 18.24 12.39
N GLY A 30 -9.48 18.41 12.59
CA GLY A 30 -8.85 19.67 12.98
C GLY A 30 -8.70 20.67 11.83
N VAL A 31 -7.93 21.73 12.06
CA VAL A 31 -7.83 22.88 11.13
C VAL A 31 -7.28 22.47 9.76
N ARG A 32 -6.31 21.54 9.72
CA ARG A 32 -5.77 20.98 8.47
C ARG A 32 -6.85 20.46 7.54
N CYS A 33 -7.87 19.80 8.08
CA CYS A 33 -8.92 19.22 7.26
C CYS A 33 -9.74 20.30 6.55
N SER A 34 -10.00 21.44 7.19
CA SER A 34 -10.72 22.56 6.56
C SER A 34 -9.97 23.10 5.35
N VAL A 35 -8.67 23.39 5.49
CA VAL A 35 -7.80 23.83 4.39
C VAL A 35 -7.84 22.84 3.21
N CYS A 36 -7.82 21.54 3.52
CA CYS A 36 -7.88 20.50 2.50
C CYS A 36 -9.22 20.46 1.75
N PHE A 37 -10.35 20.67 2.42
CA PHE A 37 -11.66 20.71 1.77
C PHE A 37 -11.87 21.98 0.98
N ASP A 38 -11.50 23.14 1.53
CA ASP A 38 -11.65 24.43 0.87
C ASP A 38 -10.93 24.43 -0.48
N ARG A 39 -9.69 23.94 -0.52
CA ARG A 39 -8.93 23.79 -1.75
C ARG A 39 -9.61 22.85 -2.76
N ARG A 40 -10.09 21.69 -2.33
CA ARG A 40 -10.75 20.72 -3.22
C ARG A 40 -12.08 21.26 -3.75
N PHE A 41 -12.86 21.93 -2.90
CA PHE A 41 -14.10 22.57 -3.27
C PHE A 41 -13.86 23.68 -4.30
N GLU A 42 -12.82 24.50 -4.11
CA GLU A 42 -12.47 25.56 -5.04
C GLU A 42 -12.09 25.01 -6.42
N VAL A 43 -11.25 23.97 -6.47
CA VAL A 43 -10.86 23.31 -7.73
C VAL A 43 -12.10 22.74 -8.45
N SER A 44 -12.99 22.04 -7.73
CA SER A 44 -14.21 21.48 -8.31
C SER A 44 -15.18 22.56 -8.78
N ALA A 45 -15.39 23.63 -8.01
CA ALA A 45 -16.27 24.74 -8.37
C ALA A 45 -15.76 25.46 -9.62
N LYS A 46 -14.46 25.77 -9.66
CA LYS A 46 -13.82 26.37 -10.84
C LYS A 46 -14.00 25.48 -12.08
N LYS A 47 -13.78 24.17 -11.94
CA LYS A 47 -13.92 23.24 -13.06
C LYS A 47 -15.36 23.14 -13.56
N ALA A 48 -16.34 23.11 -12.66
CA ALA A 48 -17.76 23.13 -13.03
C ALA A 48 -18.11 24.39 -13.84
N ALA A 49 -17.65 25.57 -13.41
CA ALA A 49 -17.86 26.81 -14.13
C ALA A 49 -17.17 26.82 -15.51
N GLU A 50 -15.95 26.27 -15.63
CA GLU A 50 -15.24 26.13 -16.91
C GLU A 50 -15.99 25.21 -17.90
N LEU A 51 -16.72 24.21 -17.40
CA LEU A 51 -17.54 23.31 -18.19
C LEU A 51 -18.90 23.92 -18.58
N GLY A 52 -19.25 25.09 -18.02
CA GLY A 52 -20.56 25.72 -18.23
C GLY A 52 -21.68 25.10 -17.39
N GLU A 53 -21.35 24.35 -16.34
CA GLU A 53 -22.34 23.77 -15.44
C GLU A 53 -22.95 24.85 -14.52
N GLU A 54 -24.27 24.77 -14.31
CA GLU A 54 -24.98 25.72 -13.45
C GLU A 54 -24.94 25.34 -11.97
N ILE A 55 -24.74 24.04 -11.68
CA ILE A 55 -24.85 23.48 -10.34
C ILE A 55 -23.68 22.53 -10.07
N PHE A 56 -23.14 22.60 -8.86
CA PHE A 56 -22.19 21.61 -8.36
C PHE A 56 -22.56 21.12 -6.95
N THR A 57 -22.09 19.94 -6.61
CA THR A 57 -22.29 19.33 -5.28
C THR A 57 -21.06 18.52 -4.88
N SER A 58 -21.10 17.89 -3.70
CA SER A 58 -19.98 17.12 -3.18
C SER A 58 -20.40 15.83 -2.49
N THR A 59 -19.63 14.78 -2.71
CA THR A 59 -19.73 13.53 -1.94
C THR A 59 -19.35 13.70 -0.47
N LEU A 60 -18.68 14.80 -0.08
CA LEU A 60 -18.39 15.10 1.33
C LEU A 60 -19.66 15.25 2.18
N LEU A 61 -20.80 15.54 1.55
CA LEU A 61 -22.11 15.68 2.19
C LEU A 61 -22.62 14.36 2.78
N THR A 62 -22.10 13.20 2.34
CA THR A 62 -22.46 11.89 2.91
C THR A 62 -21.72 11.61 4.22
N SER A 63 -20.67 12.37 4.55
CA SER A 63 -19.81 12.06 5.69
C SER A 63 -20.45 12.46 7.03
N PRO A 64 -20.60 11.55 8.00
CA PRO A 64 -21.02 11.91 9.36
C PRO A 64 -19.93 12.67 10.12
N LYS A 65 -18.68 12.61 9.64
CA LYS A 65 -17.52 13.27 10.24
C LYS A 65 -17.40 14.75 9.86
N LYS A 66 -18.29 15.28 9.01
CA LYS A 66 -18.22 16.65 8.47
C LYS A 66 -19.45 17.47 8.86
N SER A 67 -19.24 18.74 9.14
CA SER A 67 -20.33 19.68 9.39
C SER A 67 -20.96 20.08 8.07
N LEU A 68 -22.22 19.68 7.87
CA LEU A 68 -22.99 20.04 6.68
C LEU A 68 -23.09 21.56 6.51
N LYS A 69 -23.26 22.30 7.62
CA LYS A 69 -23.34 23.75 7.61
C LYS A 69 -22.04 24.40 7.12
N GLN A 70 -20.88 23.88 7.55
CA GLN A 70 -19.59 24.38 7.08
C GLN A 70 -19.41 24.12 5.58
N LEU A 71 -19.74 22.91 5.11
CA LEU A 71 -19.67 22.57 3.69
C LEU A 71 -20.61 23.43 2.85
N GLN A 72 -21.83 23.69 3.33
CA GLN A 72 -22.79 24.57 2.66
C GLN A 72 -22.26 25.99 2.54
N THR A 73 -21.78 26.59 3.64
CA THR A 73 -21.21 27.94 3.62
C THR A 73 -19.99 28.04 2.69
N ALA A 74 -19.07 27.07 2.72
CA ALA A 74 -17.92 27.05 1.82
C ALA A 74 -18.35 26.94 0.35
N GLY A 75 -19.31 26.05 0.05
CA GLY A 75 -19.85 25.88 -1.29
C GLY A 75 -20.60 27.11 -1.80
N ASP A 76 -21.41 27.76 -0.97
CA ASP A 76 -22.15 28.98 -1.32
C ASP A 76 -21.20 30.14 -1.68
N VAL A 77 -20.11 30.31 -0.91
CA VAL A 77 -19.08 31.33 -1.20
C VAL A 77 -18.42 31.08 -2.54
N LEU A 78 -18.08 29.82 -2.84
CA LEU A 78 -17.48 29.44 -4.12
C LEU A 78 -18.47 29.56 -5.28
N GLY A 79 -19.73 29.21 -5.04
CA GLY A 79 -20.80 29.39 -6.01
C GLY A 79 -20.96 30.86 -6.42
N GLN A 80 -20.98 31.77 -5.45
CA GLN A 80 -20.99 33.21 -5.72
C GLN A 80 -19.74 33.67 -6.49
N LYS A 81 -18.56 33.17 -6.10
CA LYS A 81 -17.28 33.52 -6.74
C LYS A 81 -17.22 33.11 -8.22
N TYR A 82 -17.74 31.94 -8.56
CA TYR A 82 -17.65 31.36 -9.91
C TYR A 82 -18.94 31.47 -10.74
N GLY A 83 -20.00 32.04 -10.18
CA GLY A 83 -21.28 32.20 -10.88
C GLY A 83 -22.07 30.91 -11.06
N ILE A 84 -21.93 29.96 -10.12
CA ILE A 84 -22.61 28.65 -10.12
C ILE A 84 -23.34 28.43 -8.80
N ALA A 85 -24.32 27.52 -8.75
CA ALA A 85 -25.05 27.20 -7.52
C ALA A 85 -24.45 25.96 -6.83
N PHE A 86 -24.22 26.05 -5.52
CA PHE A 86 -23.91 24.86 -4.71
C PHE A 86 -25.20 24.26 -4.14
N ILE A 87 -25.39 22.96 -4.32
CA ILE A 87 -26.47 22.23 -3.63
C ILE A 87 -25.88 21.35 -2.53
N ALA A 88 -26.48 21.42 -1.34
CA ALA A 88 -26.05 20.68 -0.16
C ALA A 88 -27.14 19.76 0.42
N PRO A 89 -27.61 18.71 -0.30
CA PRO A 89 -28.56 17.76 0.28
C PRO A 89 -27.99 17.04 1.51
N ASP A 90 -28.80 16.86 2.55
CA ASP A 90 -28.41 16.06 3.71
C ASP A 90 -28.66 14.57 3.45
N TYR A 91 -27.73 13.93 2.73
CA TYR A 91 -27.78 12.51 2.38
C TYR A 91 -27.77 11.56 3.60
N ARG A 92 -27.60 12.08 4.82
CA ARG A 92 -27.53 11.28 6.05
C ARG A 92 -28.89 11.10 6.72
N LYS A 93 -29.87 11.94 6.38
CA LYS A 93 -31.24 11.85 6.89
C LYS A 93 -31.95 10.60 6.36
N ALA A 94 -33.05 10.23 7.03
CA ALA A 94 -33.93 9.12 6.61
C ALA A 94 -33.17 7.80 6.33
N SER A 95 -32.22 7.45 7.22
CA SER A 95 -31.38 6.24 7.07
C SER A 95 -30.45 6.22 5.85
N GLY A 96 -30.19 7.36 5.19
CA GLY A 96 -29.34 7.39 3.99
C GLY A 96 -27.91 6.89 4.21
N THR A 97 -27.38 6.98 5.44
CA THR A 97 -26.07 6.35 5.77
C THR A 97 -26.14 4.83 5.73
N GLN A 98 -27.25 4.24 6.16
CA GLN A 98 -27.46 2.79 6.11
C GLN A 98 -27.62 2.34 4.66
N GLU A 99 -28.42 3.07 3.87
CA GLU A 99 -28.62 2.80 2.46
C GLU A 99 -27.30 2.83 1.67
N GLN A 100 -26.48 3.85 1.88
CA GLN A 100 -25.14 3.93 1.30
C GLN A 100 -24.29 2.69 1.62
N ASN A 101 -24.37 2.17 2.84
CA ASN A 101 -23.62 0.98 3.24
C ASN A 101 -24.16 -0.30 2.61
N ILE A 102 -25.45 -0.36 2.29
CA ILE A 102 -26.08 -1.50 1.60
C ILE A 102 -25.61 -1.49 0.15
N LEU A 103 -25.81 -0.37 -0.57
CA LEU A 103 -25.40 -0.21 -1.96
C LEU A 103 -23.91 -0.49 -2.15
N ALA A 104 -23.04 0.06 -1.30
CA ALA A 104 -21.60 -0.17 -1.39
C ALA A 104 -21.21 -1.65 -1.20
N LYS A 105 -22.02 -2.44 -0.47
CA LYS A 105 -21.80 -3.89 -0.32
C LYS A 105 -22.35 -4.68 -1.50
N GLU A 106 -23.51 -4.28 -2.02
CA GLU A 106 -24.13 -4.88 -3.19
C GLU A 106 -23.24 -4.71 -4.43
N ASP A 107 -22.68 -3.52 -4.60
CA ASP A 107 -21.76 -3.17 -5.68
C ASP A 107 -20.30 -3.60 -5.41
N ALA A 108 -20.05 -4.29 -4.29
CA ALA A 108 -18.72 -4.75 -3.87
C ALA A 108 -17.62 -3.66 -3.89
N LEU A 109 -17.97 -2.41 -3.60
CA LEU A 109 -17.07 -1.26 -3.73
C LEU A 109 -15.93 -1.30 -2.71
N TYR A 110 -14.76 -0.85 -3.15
CA TYR A 110 -13.64 -0.60 -2.25
C TYR A 110 -14.02 0.47 -1.21
N ARG A 111 -13.69 0.19 0.05
CA ARG A 111 -13.96 1.09 1.17
C ARG A 111 -12.69 1.44 1.90
N GLN A 112 -12.19 2.63 1.60
CA GLN A 112 -11.09 3.24 2.33
C GLN A 112 -11.48 3.51 3.80
N ASP A 113 -10.63 3.11 4.75
CA ASP A 113 -10.85 3.30 6.20
C ASP A 113 -10.11 4.52 6.79
N TYR A 114 -9.45 5.31 5.95
CA TYR A 114 -8.64 6.48 6.30
C TYR A 114 -9.02 7.71 5.45
N CYS A 115 -8.57 8.90 5.85
CA CYS A 115 -8.95 10.20 5.26
C CYS A 115 -8.24 10.52 3.92
N GLY A 116 -7.20 9.76 3.55
CA GLY A 116 -6.43 9.92 2.31
C GLY A 116 -5.22 10.86 2.38
N CYS A 117 -5.06 11.65 3.46
CA CYS A 117 -3.84 12.46 3.65
C CYS A 117 -2.79 11.72 4.50
N MET A 118 -1.51 11.89 4.17
CA MET A 118 -0.40 11.23 4.86
C MET A 118 -0.36 11.53 6.37
N PHE A 119 -0.66 12.77 6.78
CA PHE A 119 -0.67 13.16 8.19
C PHE A 119 -1.77 12.42 8.98
N GLY A 120 -2.98 12.33 8.43
CA GLY A 120 -4.07 11.61 9.05
C GLY A 120 -3.82 10.10 9.09
N LEU A 121 -3.26 9.55 8.00
CA LEU A 121 -2.92 8.14 7.91
C LEU A 121 -1.85 7.74 8.93
N ASN A 122 -0.75 8.48 9.04
CA ASN A 122 0.32 8.20 9.99
C ASN A 122 -0.21 8.16 11.44
N ILE A 123 -0.96 9.18 11.85
CA ILE A 123 -1.56 9.22 13.20
C ILE A 123 -2.48 8.01 13.44
N GLN A 124 -3.31 7.65 12.46
CA GLN A 124 -4.23 6.52 12.56
C GLN A 124 -3.48 5.17 12.65
N ARG A 125 -2.46 4.96 11.81
CA ARG A 125 -1.68 3.72 11.76
C ARG A 125 -0.83 3.56 13.03
N ASP A 126 -0.25 4.65 13.54
CA ASP A 126 0.46 4.67 14.83
C ASP A 126 -0.45 4.25 15.99
N GLN A 127 -1.67 4.80 16.07
CA GLN A 127 -2.67 4.42 17.08
C GLN A 127 -3.08 2.94 16.96
N GLN A 128 -3.18 2.42 15.73
CA GLN A 128 -3.48 1.03 15.45
C GLN A 128 -2.26 0.11 15.63
N LYS A 129 -1.06 0.67 15.85
CA LYS A 129 0.23 -0.04 15.79
C LYS A 129 0.40 -0.81 14.48
N LYS A 130 -0.17 -0.32 13.37
CA LYS A 130 -0.01 -0.87 12.02
C LYS A 130 1.08 -0.11 11.29
N LEU A 131 1.74 -0.76 10.34
CA LEU A 131 2.65 -0.09 9.42
C LEU A 131 1.81 0.72 8.42
N ALA A 132 2.19 1.97 8.15
CA ALA A 132 1.58 2.78 7.10
C ALA A 132 2.17 2.40 5.73
N ASP A 133 1.90 1.17 5.30
CA ASP A 133 2.43 0.62 4.04
C ASP A 133 1.84 1.28 2.80
N GLU A 134 0.79 2.09 2.95
CA GLU A 134 0.25 2.92 1.87
C GLU A 134 1.16 4.10 1.49
N LEU A 135 2.19 4.41 2.30
CA LEU A 135 3.07 5.57 2.10
C LEU A 135 4.44 5.23 1.50
N PHE A 136 4.71 3.96 1.20
CA PHE A 136 5.96 3.57 0.57
C PHE A 136 5.74 2.41 -0.39
N VAL A 137 6.58 2.37 -1.41
CA VAL A 137 6.61 1.30 -2.41
C VAL A 137 7.97 0.60 -2.34
N PRO A 138 8.04 -0.70 -2.61
CA PRO A 138 9.33 -1.38 -2.68
C PRO A 138 10.11 -0.83 -3.88
N ILE A 139 11.43 -0.72 -3.73
CA ILE A 139 12.33 -0.28 -4.82
C ILE A 139 12.26 -1.22 -6.04
N SER A 140 11.88 -2.47 -5.80
CA SER A 140 11.70 -3.51 -6.80
C SER A 140 10.43 -3.37 -7.62
N GLN A 141 9.50 -2.48 -7.22
CA GLN A 141 8.14 -2.38 -7.78
C GLN A 141 7.33 -3.70 -7.75
N GLN A 142 7.84 -4.72 -7.06
CA GLN A 142 7.15 -6.00 -6.91
C GLN A 142 5.83 -5.77 -6.15
N ILE A 143 4.71 -6.14 -6.77
CA ILE A 143 3.38 -6.05 -6.16
C ILE A 143 3.38 -6.87 -4.87
N GLN A 144 3.24 -6.17 -3.74
CA GLN A 144 3.23 -6.80 -2.42
C GLN A 144 1.79 -7.19 -2.01
N PRO A 145 1.61 -8.22 -1.18
CA PRO A 145 0.29 -8.55 -0.66
C PRO A 145 -0.37 -7.36 0.05
N GLU A 146 -1.61 -7.07 -0.30
CA GLU A 146 -2.42 -5.98 0.28
C GLU A 146 -1.84 -4.56 0.05
N SER A 147 -0.94 -4.42 -0.94
CA SER A 147 -0.53 -3.12 -1.50
C SER A 147 -1.67 -2.45 -2.28
N ILE A 148 -1.47 -1.20 -2.69
CA ILE A 148 -2.45 -0.50 -3.53
C ILE A 148 -2.53 -1.21 -4.90
N GLU A 149 -1.39 -1.59 -5.45
CA GLU A 149 -1.25 -2.28 -6.72
C GLU A 149 -1.97 -3.64 -6.70
N ALA A 150 -1.81 -4.42 -5.62
CA ALA A 150 -2.51 -5.70 -5.46
C ALA A 150 -4.04 -5.53 -5.40
N ARG A 151 -4.53 -4.45 -4.76
CA ARG A 151 -5.96 -4.15 -4.73
C ARG A 151 -6.46 -3.74 -6.10
N VAL A 152 -5.73 -2.89 -6.83
CA VAL A 152 -6.07 -2.47 -8.19
C VAL A 152 -6.21 -3.70 -9.08
N GLU A 153 -5.21 -4.59 -9.10
CA GLU A 153 -5.24 -5.81 -9.91
C GLU A 153 -6.44 -6.72 -9.56
N MET A 154 -6.77 -6.86 -8.27
CA MET A 154 -7.95 -7.61 -7.85
C MET A 154 -9.25 -6.96 -8.35
N TYR A 155 -9.37 -5.64 -8.25
CA TYR A 155 -10.57 -4.92 -8.67
C TYR A 155 -10.73 -4.89 -10.19
N GLU A 156 -9.64 -4.89 -10.96
CA GLU A 156 -9.64 -5.07 -12.42
C GLU A 156 -10.12 -6.46 -12.81
N ARG A 157 -9.61 -7.52 -12.17
CA ARG A 157 -10.11 -8.88 -12.38
C ARG A 157 -11.60 -9.00 -12.07
N ARG A 158 -12.08 -8.31 -11.02
CA ARG A 158 -13.49 -8.26 -10.67
C ARG A 158 -14.33 -7.53 -11.72
N TRP A 159 -13.81 -6.45 -12.35
CA TRP A 159 -14.48 -5.82 -13.49
C TRP A 159 -14.62 -6.79 -14.67
N HIS A 160 -13.59 -7.56 -15.00
CA HIS A 160 -13.68 -8.55 -16.07
C HIS A 160 -14.74 -9.62 -15.78
N LEU A 161 -14.89 -10.07 -14.53
CA LEU A 161 -15.97 -10.99 -14.17
C LEU A 161 -17.35 -10.36 -14.36
N GLU A 162 -17.52 -9.07 -14.03
CA GLU A 162 -18.77 -8.32 -14.28
C GLU A 162 -19.08 -8.22 -15.78
N GLU A 163 -18.08 -7.88 -16.61
CA GLU A 163 -18.21 -7.80 -18.07
C GLU A 163 -18.60 -9.14 -18.69
N GLU A 164 -18.05 -10.23 -18.16
CA GLU A 164 -18.35 -11.60 -18.58
C GLU A 164 -19.62 -12.18 -17.94
N ASN A 165 -20.33 -11.42 -17.08
CA ASN A 165 -21.48 -11.87 -16.30
C ASN A 165 -21.20 -13.14 -15.45
N LYS A 166 -19.96 -13.30 -14.97
CA LYS A 166 -19.56 -14.40 -14.10
C LYS A 166 -19.82 -14.06 -12.63
N PRO A 167 -20.48 -14.95 -11.87
CA PRO A 167 -20.72 -14.71 -10.46
C PRO A 167 -19.40 -14.73 -9.68
N TYR A 168 -19.29 -13.83 -8.70
CA TYR A 168 -18.09 -13.71 -7.88
C TYR A 168 -18.41 -13.32 -6.44
N LYS A 169 -17.42 -13.42 -5.57
CA LYS A 169 -17.47 -12.94 -4.19
C LYS A 169 -16.12 -12.40 -3.76
N ILE A 170 -16.12 -11.23 -3.12
CA ILE A 170 -14.95 -10.73 -2.40
C ILE A 170 -15.05 -11.19 -0.93
N VAL A 171 -14.03 -11.90 -0.46
CA VAL A 171 -13.95 -12.36 0.93
C VAL A 171 -12.73 -11.79 1.63
N LYS A 172 -12.82 -11.65 2.95
CA LYS A 172 -11.71 -11.19 3.78
C LYS A 172 -10.94 -12.37 4.34
N GLN A 173 -9.62 -12.37 4.17
CA GLN A 173 -8.72 -13.41 4.67
C GLN A 173 -7.64 -12.78 5.54
N ARG A 174 -7.51 -13.27 6.78
CA ARG A 174 -6.36 -12.94 7.63
C ARG A 174 -5.12 -13.65 7.11
N PHE A 175 -4.00 -12.94 7.07
CA PHE A 175 -2.71 -13.49 6.68
C PHE A 175 -1.57 -12.82 7.45
N LEU A 176 -0.40 -13.47 7.42
CA LEU A 176 0.84 -12.85 7.89
C LEU A 176 1.37 -11.97 6.77
N ASN A 177 1.39 -10.66 6.97
CA ASN A 177 1.97 -9.72 6.02
C ASN A 177 3.44 -9.48 6.35
N TRP A 178 4.22 -9.02 5.36
CA TRP A 178 5.64 -8.73 5.49
C TRP A 178 6.03 -7.51 4.65
N ARG A 179 6.89 -6.66 5.21
CA ARG A 179 7.53 -5.54 4.50
C ARG A 179 9.00 -5.45 4.86
N LEU A 180 9.84 -5.18 3.86
CA LEU A 180 11.24 -4.83 4.03
C LEU A 180 11.40 -3.31 3.85
N GLN A 181 11.81 -2.61 4.91
CA GLN A 181 12.06 -1.17 4.87
C GLN A 181 13.52 -0.86 4.57
N MET A 182 14.43 -1.70 5.05
CA MET A 182 15.86 -1.58 4.78
C MET A 182 16.51 -2.97 4.78
N GLY A 183 17.38 -3.22 3.81
CA GLY A 183 18.24 -4.40 3.76
C GLY A 183 19.64 -4.00 3.32
N LEU A 184 20.66 -4.41 4.09
CA LEU A 184 22.04 -4.07 3.83
C LEU A 184 22.95 -5.24 4.25
N LEU A 185 23.73 -5.71 3.29
CA LEU A 185 24.76 -6.73 3.50
C LEU A 185 26.15 -6.10 3.39
N LYS A 186 26.99 -6.31 4.40
CA LYS A 186 28.39 -5.92 4.38
C LYS A 186 29.32 -7.11 4.58
N VAL A 187 30.38 -7.15 3.80
CA VAL A 187 31.47 -8.12 3.93
C VAL A 187 32.78 -7.34 3.96
N ARG A 188 33.59 -7.53 5.02
CA ARG A 188 34.81 -6.73 5.24
C ARG A 188 34.59 -5.20 5.17
N LYS A 189 33.44 -4.72 5.66
CA LYS A 189 33.00 -3.30 5.63
C LYS A 189 32.61 -2.76 4.25
N GLU A 190 32.70 -3.56 3.20
CA GLU A 190 32.19 -3.20 1.87
C GLU A 190 30.74 -3.63 1.72
N ILE A 191 29.92 -2.78 1.10
CA ILE A 191 28.52 -3.08 0.81
C ILE A 191 28.49 -3.96 -0.43
N ILE A 192 27.84 -5.12 -0.32
CA ILE A 192 27.66 -6.03 -1.44
C ILE A 192 26.16 -6.16 -1.78
N PRO A 193 25.79 -6.25 -3.07
CA PRO A 193 24.42 -6.50 -3.46
C PRO A 193 23.90 -7.82 -2.87
N ALA A 194 22.72 -7.78 -2.27
CA ALA A 194 22.03 -8.94 -1.75
C ALA A 194 20.52 -8.75 -1.89
N HIS A 195 19.85 -9.76 -2.42
CA HIS A 195 18.40 -9.80 -2.45
C HIS A 195 17.88 -10.53 -1.22
N PHE A 196 16.89 -9.97 -0.53
CA PHE A 196 16.32 -10.55 0.68
C PHE A 196 14.99 -11.18 0.32
N LEU A 197 14.86 -12.50 0.49
CA LEU A 197 13.60 -13.17 0.16
C LEU A 197 12.47 -12.69 1.08
N PRO A 198 11.21 -12.71 0.61
CA PRO A 198 10.04 -12.46 1.43
C PRO A 198 10.06 -13.23 2.76
N TYR A 199 9.44 -12.64 3.78
CA TYR A 199 9.37 -13.20 5.15
C TYR A 199 10.73 -13.40 5.84
N SER A 200 11.82 -12.85 5.30
CA SER A 200 13.09 -12.78 6.02
C SER A 200 12.95 -11.85 7.23
N THR A 201 13.27 -12.35 8.41
CA THR A 201 13.28 -11.59 9.67
C THR A 201 14.57 -11.82 10.46
N LEU A 202 14.94 -10.86 11.30
CA LEU A 202 16.00 -11.00 12.29
C LEU A 202 15.42 -10.71 13.67
N LYS A 203 16.01 -11.30 14.72
CA LYS A 203 15.63 -11.02 16.11
C LYS A 203 15.80 -9.55 16.48
N ASN A 204 16.89 -8.94 15.99
CA ASN A 204 17.15 -7.51 16.08
C ASN A 204 17.48 -7.01 14.67
N GLU A 205 17.34 -5.71 14.42
CA GLU A 205 17.61 -5.12 13.10
C GLU A 205 19.06 -5.31 12.60
N TYR A 206 19.98 -5.79 13.45
CA TYR A 206 21.39 -6.01 13.12
C TYR A 206 21.88 -7.39 13.58
N THR A 207 22.64 -8.05 12.72
CA THR A 207 23.40 -9.26 13.07
C THR A 207 24.78 -9.29 12.41
N ARG A 208 25.68 -10.11 12.96
CA ARG A 208 27.03 -10.30 12.42
C ARG A 208 27.55 -11.70 12.71
N GLY A 209 28.23 -12.30 11.73
CA GLY A 209 28.73 -13.66 11.87
C GLY A 209 29.60 -14.07 10.71
N LYS A 210 29.67 -15.38 10.49
CA LYS A 210 30.34 -16.04 9.36
C LYS A 210 29.48 -17.23 8.97
N ILE A 211 29.66 -17.74 7.76
CA ILE A 211 29.05 -19.02 7.38
C ILE A 211 29.64 -20.13 8.26
N ASP A 212 28.77 -20.94 8.84
CA ASP A 212 29.10 -22.04 9.74
C ASP A 212 29.15 -23.38 9.00
N TYR A 213 28.12 -23.67 8.18
CA TYR A 213 28.02 -24.91 7.43
C TYR A 213 27.15 -24.75 6.17
N CYS A 214 27.15 -25.75 5.29
CA CYS A 214 26.32 -25.80 4.09
C CYS A 214 25.54 -27.12 4.03
N THR A 215 24.30 -27.05 3.56
CA THR A 215 23.44 -28.22 3.28
C THR A 215 22.66 -27.97 1.99
N ASN A 216 22.82 -28.84 0.98
CA ASN A 216 22.06 -28.75 -0.29
C ASN A 216 22.06 -27.33 -0.89
N ASP A 217 23.25 -26.73 -1.06
CA ASP A 217 23.46 -25.37 -1.60
C ASP A 217 22.90 -24.22 -0.73
N ILE A 218 22.44 -24.53 0.49
CA ILE A 218 22.03 -23.54 1.49
C ILE A 218 23.15 -23.38 2.50
N HIS A 219 23.69 -22.17 2.61
CA HIS A 219 24.78 -21.81 3.52
C HIS A 219 24.23 -21.13 4.76
N HIS A 220 24.56 -21.67 5.93
CA HIS A 220 23.95 -21.27 7.20
C HIS A 220 24.91 -20.45 8.05
N MET A 221 24.40 -19.38 8.63
CA MET A 221 24.99 -18.64 9.74
C MET A 221 24.13 -18.89 10.97
N ASN A 222 24.68 -19.54 11.98
CA ASN A 222 23.96 -19.96 13.20
C ASN A 222 23.35 -18.78 13.95
N ARG A 223 24.04 -17.63 13.94
CA ARG A 223 23.54 -16.43 14.61
C ARG A 223 22.34 -15.87 13.86
N ASP A 224 21.21 -15.77 14.55
CA ASP A 224 19.91 -15.36 14.00
C ASP A 224 19.46 -16.26 12.81
N GLU A 225 19.99 -17.49 12.77
CA GLU A 225 19.58 -18.56 11.86
C GLU A 225 19.55 -18.14 10.38
N VAL A 226 20.45 -17.24 9.98
CA VAL A 226 20.46 -16.64 8.63
C VAL A 226 20.96 -17.65 7.60
N LYS A 227 20.33 -17.66 6.44
CA LYS A 227 20.67 -18.52 5.32
C LYS A 227 21.09 -17.70 4.12
N PHE A 228 21.98 -18.28 3.32
CA PHE A 228 22.46 -17.72 2.07
C PHE A 228 22.33 -18.74 0.96
N ILE A 229 21.93 -18.27 -0.22
CA ILE A 229 21.97 -19.03 -1.47
C ILE A 229 22.65 -18.17 -2.54
N THR A 230 23.19 -18.80 -3.58
CA THR A 230 23.76 -18.06 -4.71
C THR A 230 22.66 -17.63 -5.68
N ARG A 231 22.96 -16.64 -6.54
CA ARG A 231 22.12 -16.28 -7.69
C ARG A 231 21.83 -17.47 -8.59
N GLU A 232 22.81 -18.36 -8.78
CA GLU A 232 22.65 -19.56 -9.59
C GLU A 232 21.63 -20.52 -8.97
N THR A 233 21.73 -20.79 -7.67
CA THR A 233 20.72 -21.57 -6.94
C THR A 233 19.34 -20.93 -7.04
N TYR A 234 19.24 -19.61 -6.89
CA TYR A 234 17.98 -18.88 -7.05
C TYR A 234 17.40 -19.05 -8.46
N ASN A 235 18.19 -18.82 -9.51
CA ASN A 235 17.77 -18.96 -10.91
C ASN A 235 17.23 -20.36 -11.19
N ASN A 236 17.93 -21.39 -10.70
CA ASN A 236 17.53 -22.79 -10.88
C ASN A 236 16.19 -23.10 -10.20
N LEU A 237 15.99 -22.60 -8.97
CA LEU A 237 14.77 -22.86 -8.18
C LEU A 237 13.56 -22.02 -8.64
N ALA A 238 13.79 -20.77 -9.04
CA ALA A 238 12.74 -19.86 -9.52
C ALA A 238 12.45 -20.01 -11.02
N HIS A 239 13.25 -20.81 -11.74
CA HIS A 239 13.23 -20.90 -13.21
C HIS A 239 13.43 -19.53 -13.88
N THR A 240 14.41 -18.76 -13.40
CA THR A 240 14.76 -17.42 -13.89
C THR A 240 16.18 -17.39 -14.45
N ALA A 241 16.59 -16.27 -15.04
CA ALA A 241 17.88 -16.11 -15.72
C ALA A 241 18.58 -14.78 -15.40
N TYR A 242 18.46 -14.30 -14.16
CA TYR A 242 19.10 -13.06 -13.73
C TYR A 242 20.61 -13.13 -13.90
N GLN A 243 21.24 -12.10 -14.45
CA GLN A 243 22.69 -12.02 -14.66
C GLN A 243 23.44 -11.40 -13.49
N THR A 244 22.77 -10.57 -12.69
CA THR A 244 23.34 -9.91 -11.52
C THR A 244 22.31 -9.88 -10.39
N ILE A 245 22.79 -9.84 -9.13
CA ILE A 245 21.90 -9.62 -7.98
C ILE A 245 21.19 -8.26 -8.06
N THR A 246 21.83 -7.24 -8.60
CA THR A 246 21.20 -5.93 -8.79
C THR A 246 19.96 -6.00 -9.69
N ALA A 247 20.02 -6.75 -10.80
CA ALA A 247 18.84 -6.96 -11.64
C ALA A 247 17.69 -7.62 -10.86
N LEU A 248 18.01 -8.63 -10.05
CA LEU A 248 17.03 -9.29 -9.17
C LEU A 248 16.43 -8.33 -8.12
N ILE A 249 17.23 -7.44 -7.53
CA ILE A 249 16.75 -6.48 -6.53
C ILE A 249 15.73 -5.50 -7.13
N PHE A 250 15.95 -5.05 -8.37
CA PHE A 250 15.11 -4.04 -9.00
C PHE A 250 13.93 -4.59 -9.80
N ASP A 251 13.97 -5.88 -10.16
CA ASP A 251 12.93 -6.54 -10.96
C ASP A 251 12.81 -8.04 -10.61
N PRO A 252 12.46 -8.40 -9.36
CA PRO A 252 12.24 -9.77 -8.95
C PRO A 252 10.95 -10.33 -9.57
N PRO A 253 10.76 -11.66 -9.59
CA PRO A 253 9.51 -12.26 -10.04
C PRO A 253 8.35 -11.88 -9.09
N ALA A 254 7.14 -12.36 -9.39
CA ALA A 254 5.98 -12.16 -8.51
C ALA A 254 6.27 -12.61 -7.06
N PHE A 255 5.68 -11.91 -6.09
CA PHE A 255 5.90 -12.17 -4.67
C PHE A 255 5.62 -13.64 -4.30
N GLU A 256 4.57 -14.22 -4.86
CA GLU A 256 4.18 -15.62 -4.67
C GLU A 256 5.25 -16.61 -5.17
N THR A 257 5.95 -16.28 -6.25
CA THR A 257 7.05 -17.10 -6.77
C THR A 257 8.19 -17.17 -5.76
N GLU A 258 8.55 -16.05 -5.14
CA GLU A 258 9.59 -16.01 -4.13
C GLU A 258 9.18 -16.67 -2.81
N VAL A 259 7.88 -16.59 -2.45
CA VAL A 259 7.32 -17.34 -1.31
C VAL A 259 7.35 -18.85 -1.57
N ALA A 260 7.08 -19.29 -2.80
CA ALA A 260 7.19 -20.70 -3.18
C ALA A 260 8.65 -21.17 -3.13
N LEU A 261 9.58 -20.38 -3.66
CA LEU A 261 11.02 -20.64 -3.58
C LEU A 261 11.49 -20.72 -2.12
N ARG A 262 11.08 -19.78 -1.26
CA ARG A 262 11.35 -19.82 0.18
C ARG A 262 10.86 -21.13 0.80
N SER A 263 9.63 -21.53 0.47
CA SER A 263 9.03 -22.76 1.00
C SER A 263 9.81 -24.01 0.60
N ALA A 264 10.44 -24.01 -0.59
CA ALA A 264 11.31 -25.10 -1.03
C ALA A 264 12.68 -25.13 -0.30
N LEU A 265 13.16 -23.97 0.17
CA LEU A 265 14.42 -23.83 0.94
C LEU A 265 14.24 -24.06 2.44
N SER A 266 13.04 -23.85 2.96
CA SER A 266 12.74 -23.90 4.38
C SER A 266 12.29 -25.29 4.83
N MET A 267 12.67 -25.67 6.06
CA MET A 267 12.24 -26.94 6.66
C MET A 267 10.78 -26.88 7.18
N SER A 268 10.19 -25.68 7.23
CA SER A 268 8.85 -25.43 7.76
C SER A 268 8.20 -24.26 7.03
N LEU A 269 6.87 -24.32 6.86
CA LEU A 269 6.05 -23.26 6.26
C LEU A 269 6.07 -21.94 7.03
N TYR A 270 6.39 -21.99 8.32
CA TYR A 270 6.41 -20.82 9.21
C TYR A 270 7.83 -20.37 9.57
N ASP A 271 8.83 -20.85 8.83
CA ASP A 271 10.20 -20.40 8.98
C ASP A 271 10.32 -18.93 8.54
N LEU A 272 10.74 -18.06 9.47
CA LEU A 272 10.96 -16.63 9.26
C LEU A 272 12.46 -16.24 9.28
N SER A 273 13.37 -17.21 9.26
CA SER A 273 14.80 -16.96 9.17
C SER A 273 15.13 -16.10 7.94
N ALA A 274 16.07 -15.17 8.07
CA ALA A 274 16.50 -14.39 6.92
C ALA A 274 17.15 -15.29 5.86
N ILE A 275 16.74 -15.13 4.59
CA ILE A 275 17.36 -15.81 3.45
C ILE A 275 17.82 -14.75 2.47
N LEU A 276 19.13 -14.69 2.25
CA LEU A 276 19.77 -13.74 1.36
C LEU A 276 20.27 -14.45 0.11
N VAL A 277 19.98 -13.88 -1.06
CA VAL A 277 20.54 -14.28 -2.34
C VAL A 277 21.72 -13.37 -2.64
N VAL A 278 22.89 -13.97 -2.89
CA VAL A 278 24.15 -13.27 -3.13
C VAL A 278 24.81 -13.79 -4.40
N GLU A 279 25.73 -13.01 -4.98
CA GLU A 279 26.47 -13.45 -6.16
C GLU A 279 27.41 -14.61 -5.79
N GLU A 280 28.19 -14.44 -4.73
CA GLU A 280 29.08 -15.45 -4.16
C GLU A 280 28.90 -15.53 -2.65
N ILE A 281 29.06 -16.73 -2.08
CA ILE A 281 28.93 -16.95 -0.65
C ILE A 281 30.09 -16.29 0.11
N PRO A 282 29.83 -15.37 1.06
CA PRO A 282 30.90 -14.70 1.78
C PRO A 282 31.71 -15.66 2.65
N SER A 283 33.01 -15.75 2.40
CA SER A 283 33.97 -16.50 3.24
C SER A 283 34.42 -15.73 4.49
N ASN A 284 34.17 -14.42 4.52
CA ASN A 284 34.63 -13.51 5.56
C ASN A 284 33.51 -13.17 6.54
N LYS A 285 33.87 -12.39 7.56
CA LYS A 285 32.90 -11.84 8.51
C LYS A 285 31.86 -11.00 7.77
N ILE A 286 30.60 -11.32 8.06
CA ILE A 286 29.39 -10.73 7.51
C ILE A 286 28.76 -9.81 8.55
N GLU A 287 28.21 -8.69 8.11
CA GLU A 287 27.33 -7.84 8.90
C GLU A 287 26.05 -7.59 8.09
N ILE A 288 24.90 -7.74 8.74
CA ILE A 288 23.58 -7.58 8.12
C ILE A 288 22.82 -6.54 8.94
N LEU A 289 22.30 -5.53 8.27
CA LEU A 289 21.33 -4.60 8.82
C LEU A 289 20.04 -4.81 8.01
N MET A 290 18.97 -5.21 8.70
CA MET A 290 17.69 -5.54 8.07
C MET A 290 16.53 -5.06 8.95
N GLN A 291 15.78 -4.10 8.42
CA GLN A 291 14.55 -3.60 9.02
C GLN A 291 13.39 -4.20 8.25
N SER A 292 12.90 -5.33 8.73
CA SER A 292 11.74 -6.02 8.20
C SER A 292 10.65 -6.10 9.26
N ARG A 293 9.38 -6.05 8.85
CA ARG A 293 8.26 -6.18 9.77
C ARG A 293 7.29 -7.25 9.29
N THR A 294 7.00 -8.21 10.15
CA THR A 294 5.84 -9.11 9.99
C THR A 294 4.69 -8.61 10.85
N TYR A 295 3.46 -8.71 10.36
CA TYR A 295 2.27 -8.31 11.11
C TYR A 295 1.03 -9.06 10.62
N SER A 296 0.05 -9.22 11.51
CA SER A 296 -1.26 -9.77 11.14
C SER A 296 -2.00 -8.71 10.33
N ASP A 297 -2.47 -9.08 9.14
CA ASP A 297 -3.26 -8.20 8.29
C ASP A 297 -4.46 -8.94 7.69
N VAL A 298 -5.35 -8.19 7.05
CA VAL A 298 -6.52 -8.72 6.35
C VAL A 298 -6.46 -8.30 4.90
N LYS A 299 -6.42 -9.26 3.99
CA LYS A 299 -6.54 -9.00 2.56
C LYS A 299 -7.92 -9.34 2.05
N GLU A 300 -8.31 -8.68 0.97
CA GLU A 300 -9.47 -9.04 0.18
C GLU A 300 -9.07 -10.03 -0.91
N VAL A 301 -9.89 -11.05 -1.10
CA VAL A 301 -9.66 -12.12 -2.08
C VAL A 301 -10.90 -12.26 -2.93
N LEU A 302 -10.71 -12.12 -4.24
CA LEU A 302 -11.73 -12.36 -5.23
C LEU A 302 -11.85 -13.86 -5.53
N ILE A 303 -13.06 -14.39 -5.39
CA ILE A 303 -13.41 -15.78 -5.68
C ILE A 303 -14.45 -15.78 -6.81
N ALA A 304 -14.13 -16.40 -7.94
CA ALA A 304 -15.13 -16.73 -8.96
C ALA A 304 -15.97 -17.93 -8.47
N LEU A 305 -17.29 -17.86 -8.66
CA LEU A 305 -18.26 -18.87 -8.21
C LEU A 305 -18.65 -19.86 -9.30
#